data_AF-A0A2R6AI15-F1
#
_entry.id   AF-A0A2R6AI15-F1
#
_cell.length_a   1.000
_cell.length_b   1.000
_cell.length_c   1.000
_cell.angle_alpha   90.00
_cell.angle_beta   90.00
_cell.angle_gamma   90.00
#
_symmetry.space_group_name_H-M   'P 1'
#
loop_
_entity.id
_entity.type
_entity.pdbx_description
1 polymer ?
#
loop_
_entity_poly.entity_id
_entity_poly.type
_entity_poly.pdbx_seq_one_letter_code
_entity_poly.pdbx_strand_id
1 'polypeptide(L)'
;MINQNIKIGEVCDLCSKKTIDTTQVSIESQRRCPVCRGLRLKKEELINNALQKINQNKYEWDTFWIGLKLIKQKSQEIEELRRIFKKEFKKELLLQLEKVSGKRAQISNPDLFIIFSEAGKVYVESRPIYIEGNYTKLVKYISQIKWICPECNGSGCFECDFRGRHFATSIEELLEIPLKTTFLCDKVYLHAGGREDVDVLVLEKGRPFVVEIRNPKKKLSFKLEEIEQLINDFAKGMIEVKLKEFVAPTRKSEIKLISEKSFKKYVGIVKFSTSISSTELLKLSEFFNNKFIEQRTPLRVLQRRSDILRKKLIKECNFTRITDHLAKFEVVCEGGTYIKEFINGDDGRTSPSVSEVLGTQAMCAELQFVGVCEEK
;
A
#
# COMPACT_ATOMS: atom_id res chain seq x y z
N MET A 1 42.41 23.18 -16.74
CA MET A 1 43.27 22.34 -17.60
C MET A 1 42.62 20.96 -17.68
N ILE A 2 42.22 20.59 -18.89
CA ILE A 2 41.45 19.38 -19.22
C ILE A 2 42.41 18.18 -19.15
N ASN A 3 42.06 17.16 -18.38
CA ASN A 3 42.91 15.98 -18.20
C ASN A 3 42.85 15.12 -19.47
N GLN A 4 43.99 14.98 -20.13
CA GLN A 4 44.15 14.32 -21.43
C GLN A 4 44.12 12.79 -21.34
N ASN A 5 42.95 12.18 -21.09
CA ASN A 5 42.75 10.74 -21.34
C ASN A 5 41.33 10.36 -21.82
N ILE A 6 40.59 11.30 -22.39
CA ILE A 6 39.48 10.97 -23.29
C ILE A 6 39.97 11.27 -24.70
N LYS A 7 40.01 10.27 -25.59
CA LYS A 7 40.18 10.53 -27.01
C LYS A 7 39.00 11.39 -27.45
N ILE A 8 39.23 12.69 -27.59
CA ILE A 8 38.28 13.74 -27.99
C ILE A 8 37.61 13.45 -29.38
N GLY A 9 38.01 12.37 -30.08
CA GLY A 9 37.36 11.86 -31.29
C GLY A 9 36.29 10.78 -31.10
N GLU A 10 36.02 10.30 -29.87
CA GLU A 10 34.98 9.29 -29.62
C GLU A 10 33.60 9.90 -29.28
N VAL A 11 33.54 11.15 -28.86
CA VAL A 11 32.27 11.85 -28.57
C VAL A 11 31.80 12.58 -29.82
N CYS A 12 30.58 12.31 -30.28
CA CYS A 12 30.03 12.97 -31.47
C CYS A 12 29.82 14.48 -31.25
N ASP A 13 29.77 15.25 -32.33
CA ASP A 13 29.71 16.71 -32.27
C ASP A 13 28.46 17.25 -31.54
N LEU A 14 27.33 16.54 -31.68
CA LEU A 14 26.09 16.84 -30.94
C LEU A 14 26.22 16.65 -29.41
N CYS A 15 27.18 15.85 -28.95
CA CYS A 15 27.43 15.61 -27.53
C CYS A 15 28.63 16.40 -27.00
N SER A 16 29.55 16.83 -27.88
CA SER A 16 30.73 17.60 -27.51
C SER A 16 30.48 19.12 -27.47
N LYS A 17 29.31 19.58 -27.95
CA LYS A 17 28.91 21.00 -28.05
C LYS A 17 29.86 21.87 -28.88
N LYS A 18 30.63 21.29 -29.81
CA LYS A 18 31.32 22.09 -30.82
C LYS A 18 30.26 22.78 -31.68
N THR A 19 30.30 24.10 -31.77
CA THR A 19 29.40 24.92 -32.60
C THR A 19 29.66 24.59 -34.07
N ILE A 20 28.92 23.64 -34.62
CA ILE A 20 28.96 23.25 -36.03
C ILE A 20 27.51 23.06 -36.49
N ASP A 21 27.26 23.46 -37.73
CA ASP A 21 26.02 23.21 -38.46
C ASP A 21 25.59 21.75 -38.29
N THR A 22 24.41 21.52 -37.72
CA THR A 22 23.90 20.20 -37.29
C THR A 22 23.74 19.18 -38.43
N THR A 23 23.96 19.60 -39.67
CA THR A 23 23.81 18.83 -40.90
C THR A 23 25.01 17.91 -41.22
N GLN A 24 26.16 18.01 -40.54
CA GLN A 24 27.39 17.27 -40.88
C GLN A 24 27.87 16.19 -39.89
N VAL A 25 27.07 15.80 -38.88
CA VAL A 25 27.52 14.81 -37.87
C VAL A 25 27.36 13.38 -38.39
N SER A 26 28.46 12.64 -38.57
CA SER A 26 28.44 11.29 -39.15
C SER A 26 27.64 10.29 -38.28
N ILE A 27 26.83 9.44 -38.92
CA ILE A 27 25.99 8.43 -38.24
C ILE A 27 26.84 7.46 -37.40
N GLU A 28 28.01 7.07 -37.92
CA GLU A 28 28.94 6.17 -37.23
C GLU A 28 29.51 6.79 -35.95
N SER A 29 29.82 8.09 -35.95
CA SER A 29 30.30 8.78 -34.75
C SER A 29 29.26 8.78 -33.63
N GLN A 30 27.98 8.97 -33.96
CA GLN A 30 26.91 8.94 -32.97
C GLN A 30 26.68 7.54 -32.40
N ARG A 31 26.79 6.48 -33.22
CA ARG A 31 26.65 5.09 -32.76
C ARG A 31 27.75 4.70 -31.77
N ARG A 32 29.00 5.12 -32.04
CA ARG A 32 30.16 4.84 -31.18
C ARG A 32 30.29 5.80 -30.00
N CYS A 33 29.49 6.88 -29.98
CA CYS A 33 29.58 7.92 -28.95
C CYS A 33 29.30 7.37 -27.55
N PRO A 34 30.23 7.50 -26.57
CA PRO A 34 30.02 7.00 -25.22
C PRO A 34 28.97 7.80 -24.43
N VAL A 35 28.56 8.97 -24.94
CA VAL A 35 27.52 9.83 -24.32
C VAL A 35 26.13 9.41 -24.78
N CYS A 36 25.83 9.48 -26.08
CA CYS A 36 24.48 9.20 -26.60
C CYS A 36 24.26 7.76 -27.07
N ARG A 37 25.32 7.01 -27.40
CA ARG A 37 25.28 5.64 -27.94
C ARG A 37 24.22 5.45 -29.04
N GLY A 38 24.08 6.44 -29.92
CA GLY A 38 23.14 6.43 -31.03
C GLY A 38 21.67 6.67 -30.67
N LEU A 39 21.32 7.01 -29.43
CA LEU A 39 19.92 7.27 -29.04
C LEU A 39 19.25 8.38 -29.86
N ARG A 40 19.99 9.44 -30.23
CA ARG A 40 19.46 10.53 -31.07
C ARG A 40 19.02 10.04 -32.45
N LEU A 41 19.74 9.07 -33.02
CA LEU A 41 19.39 8.45 -34.30
C LEU A 41 18.10 7.65 -34.21
N LYS A 42 17.76 7.13 -33.02
CA LYS A 42 16.56 6.33 -32.77
C LYS A 42 15.37 7.15 -32.31
N LYS A 43 15.45 8.48 -32.35
CA LYS A 43 14.42 9.36 -31.78
C LYS A 43 13.02 9.07 -32.32
N GLU A 44 12.87 8.94 -33.64
CA GLU A 44 11.58 8.63 -34.28
C GLU A 44 11.07 7.23 -33.90
N GLU A 45 11.95 6.23 -33.93
CA GLU A 45 11.65 4.86 -33.50
C GLU A 45 11.16 4.82 -32.05
N LEU A 46 11.83 5.55 -31.15
CA LEU A 46 11.45 5.64 -29.74
C LEU A 46 10.06 6.24 -29.55
N ILE A 47 9.76 7.34 -30.24
CA ILE A 47 8.44 7.99 -30.20
C ILE A 47 7.35 7.06 -30.73
N ASN A 48 7.60 6.40 -31.87
CA ASN A 48 6.66 5.45 -32.46
C ASN A 48 6.41 4.26 -31.53
N ASN A 49 7.46 3.70 -30.95
CA ASN A 49 7.36 2.61 -29.96
C ASN A 49 6.58 3.04 -28.71
N ALA A 50 6.76 4.30 -28.26
CA ALA A 50 5.98 4.83 -27.13
C ALA A 50 4.49 4.92 -27.47
N LEU A 51 4.14 5.52 -28.60
CA LEU A 51 2.75 5.65 -29.06
C LEU A 51 2.10 4.28 -29.30
N GLN A 52 2.84 3.34 -29.91
CA GLN A 52 2.36 1.97 -30.12
C GLN A 52 2.04 1.30 -28.78
N LYS A 53 2.94 1.38 -27.78
CA LYS A 53 2.69 0.84 -26.44
C LYS A 53 1.52 1.50 -25.75
N ILE A 54 1.40 2.83 -25.88
CA ILE A 54 0.28 3.60 -25.31
C ILE A 54 -1.05 3.07 -25.86
N ASN A 55 -1.13 2.93 -27.19
CA ASN A 55 -2.33 2.48 -27.89
C ASN A 55 -2.66 1.02 -27.59
N GLN A 56 -1.66 0.12 -27.58
CA GLN A 56 -1.84 -1.29 -27.24
C GLN A 56 -2.41 -1.48 -25.82
N ASN A 57 -1.95 -0.67 -24.87
CA ASN A 57 -2.44 -0.70 -23.49
C ASN A 57 -3.70 0.15 -23.27
N LYS A 58 -4.22 0.80 -24.32
CA LYS A 58 -5.46 1.60 -24.31
C LYS A 58 -5.48 2.67 -23.22
N TYR A 59 -4.35 3.35 -22.98
CA TYR A 59 -4.30 4.44 -22.00
C TYR A 59 -5.14 5.63 -22.47
N GLU A 60 -5.91 6.21 -21.55
CA GLU A 60 -6.50 7.53 -21.66
C GLU A 60 -5.57 8.54 -20.99
N TRP A 61 -5.14 9.57 -21.72
CA TRP A 61 -4.14 10.54 -21.24
C TRP A 61 -4.26 11.86 -21.99
N ASP A 62 -3.96 12.97 -21.31
CA ASP A 62 -3.77 14.29 -21.93
C ASP A 62 -2.39 14.85 -21.67
N THR A 63 -1.76 14.41 -20.59
CA THR A 63 -0.49 14.92 -20.13
C THR A 63 0.52 13.80 -19.94
N PHE A 64 1.79 14.09 -20.16
CA PHE A 64 2.84 13.09 -20.05
C PHE A 64 4.15 13.69 -19.58
N TRP A 65 5.00 12.83 -19.04
CA TRP A 65 6.38 13.15 -18.70
C TRP A 65 7.33 12.13 -19.28
N ILE A 66 8.45 12.62 -19.81
CA ILE A 66 9.51 11.76 -20.35
C ILE A 66 10.67 11.62 -19.37
N GLY A 67 11.06 10.37 -19.13
CA GLY A 67 12.25 9.97 -18.39
C GLY A 67 13.29 9.33 -19.29
N LEU A 68 14.56 9.54 -18.97
CA LEU A 68 15.69 8.88 -19.62
C LEU A 68 16.49 8.08 -18.58
N LYS A 69 16.61 6.77 -18.78
CA LYS A 69 17.41 5.88 -17.94
C LYS A 69 18.70 5.51 -18.68
N LEU A 70 19.77 6.21 -18.32
CA LEU A 70 21.13 5.98 -18.83
C LEU A 70 21.93 5.18 -17.79
N ILE A 71 22.81 4.30 -18.27
CA ILE A 71 23.75 3.50 -17.48
C ILE A 71 24.85 4.42 -16.97
N LYS A 72 25.13 4.38 -15.67
CA LYS A 72 26.19 5.19 -15.06
C LYS A 72 27.54 4.86 -15.70
N GLN A 73 28.33 5.89 -16.04
CA GLN A 73 29.69 5.70 -16.56
C GLN A 73 30.72 5.81 -15.44
N LYS A 74 31.87 5.16 -15.64
CA LYS A 74 33.01 5.26 -14.71
C LYS A 74 33.73 6.62 -14.82
N SER A 75 33.81 7.17 -16.02
CA SER A 75 34.44 8.48 -16.25
C SER A 75 33.51 9.61 -15.82
N GLN A 76 33.99 10.47 -14.91
CA GLN A 76 33.26 11.64 -14.42
C GLN A 76 32.98 12.65 -15.54
N GLU A 77 33.94 12.83 -16.46
CA GLU A 77 33.79 13.74 -17.60
C GLU A 77 32.68 13.27 -18.55
N ILE A 78 32.61 11.96 -18.83
CA ILE A 78 31.53 11.38 -19.65
C ILE A 78 30.18 11.48 -18.93
N GLU A 79 30.15 11.28 -17.62
CA GLU A 79 28.93 11.40 -16.82
C GLU A 79 28.38 12.83 -16.85
N GLU A 80 29.24 13.84 -16.82
CA GLU A 80 28.84 15.24 -16.94
C GLU A 80 28.28 15.57 -18.34
N LEU A 81 28.92 15.08 -19.41
CA LEU A 81 28.38 15.18 -20.76
C LEU A 81 27.05 14.44 -20.91
N ARG A 82 26.89 13.29 -20.24
CA ARG A 82 25.61 12.54 -20.20
C ARG A 82 24.51 13.30 -19.48
N ARG A 83 24.83 14.04 -18.40
CA ARG A 83 23.87 14.88 -17.68
C ARG A 83 23.29 15.96 -18.60
N ILE A 84 24.16 16.60 -19.37
CA ILE A 84 23.78 17.60 -20.38
C ILE A 84 22.94 16.93 -21.48
N PHE A 85 23.46 15.88 -22.10
CA PHE A 85 22.78 15.13 -23.15
C PHE A 85 21.37 14.71 -22.72
N LYS A 86 21.23 14.19 -21.49
CA LYS A 86 19.94 13.80 -20.90
C LYS A 86 18.95 14.95 -20.85
N LYS A 87 19.39 16.16 -20.50
CA LYS A 87 18.53 17.36 -20.45
C LYS A 87 18.08 17.78 -21.85
N GLU A 88 19.02 17.86 -22.79
CA GLU A 88 18.76 18.28 -24.17
C GLU A 88 17.88 17.28 -24.91
N PHE A 89 18.27 16.00 -24.91
CA PHE A 89 17.54 14.95 -25.62
C PHE A 89 16.15 14.72 -25.04
N LYS A 90 15.97 14.87 -23.73
CA LYS A 90 14.64 14.86 -23.13
C LYS A 90 13.75 15.99 -23.69
N LYS A 91 14.29 17.20 -23.87
CA LYS A 91 13.55 18.32 -24.47
C LYS A 91 13.17 18.02 -25.93
N GLU A 92 14.10 17.44 -26.71
CA GLU A 92 13.82 17.01 -28.08
C GLU A 92 12.67 15.98 -28.14
N LEU A 93 12.70 14.97 -27.26
CA LEU A 93 11.66 13.94 -27.19
C LEU A 93 10.30 14.49 -26.75
N LEU A 94 10.28 15.42 -25.78
CA LEU A 94 9.06 16.06 -25.31
C LEU A 94 8.39 16.80 -26.48
N LEU A 95 9.12 17.71 -27.14
CA LEU A 95 8.61 18.50 -28.26
C LEU A 95 8.10 17.62 -29.41
N GLN A 96 8.83 16.55 -29.73
CA GLN A 96 8.42 15.63 -30.78
C GLN A 96 7.16 14.86 -30.41
N LEU A 97 7.05 14.37 -29.17
CA LEU A 97 5.85 13.66 -28.73
C LEU A 97 4.64 14.59 -28.67
N GLU A 98 4.79 15.82 -28.18
CA GLU A 98 3.71 16.84 -28.19
C GLU A 98 3.22 17.08 -29.62
N LYS A 99 4.15 17.29 -30.57
CA LYS A 99 3.82 17.52 -31.99
C LYS A 99 3.03 16.35 -32.61
N VAL A 100 3.45 15.12 -32.38
CA VAL A 100 2.84 13.93 -33.01
C VAL A 100 1.55 13.49 -32.31
N SER A 101 1.47 13.63 -30.99
CA SER A 101 0.31 13.16 -30.20
C SER A 101 -0.77 14.22 -29.99
N GLY A 102 -0.45 15.51 -30.13
CA GLY A 102 -1.32 16.62 -29.74
C GLY A 102 -1.55 16.73 -28.22
N LYS A 103 -0.80 15.97 -27.41
CA LYS A 103 -0.87 15.96 -25.95
C LYS A 103 0.19 16.88 -25.34
N ARG A 104 0.07 17.19 -24.05
CA ARG A 104 0.90 18.20 -23.38
C ARG A 104 1.97 17.58 -22.49
N ALA A 105 3.20 18.05 -22.59
CA ALA A 105 4.23 17.74 -21.62
C ALA A 105 3.91 18.39 -20.26
N GLN A 106 3.96 17.62 -19.17
CA GLN A 106 3.74 18.13 -17.81
C GLN A 106 4.70 17.46 -16.83
N ILE A 107 5.33 18.27 -15.96
CA ILE A 107 6.30 17.77 -14.98
C ILE A 107 5.61 17.30 -13.70
N SER A 108 4.73 18.13 -13.17
CA SER A 108 3.95 17.81 -11.96
C SER A 108 2.72 17.00 -12.34
N ASN A 109 2.48 15.87 -11.68
CA ASN A 109 1.24 15.09 -11.83
C ASN A 109 0.84 14.76 -13.29
N PRO A 110 1.74 14.26 -14.14
CA PRO A 110 1.36 13.82 -15.49
C PRO A 110 0.42 12.61 -15.43
N ASP A 111 -0.35 12.38 -16.51
CA ASP A 111 -1.14 11.15 -16.64
C ASP A 111 -0.24 9.95 -16.92
N LEU A 112 0.75 10.12 -17.81
CA LEU A 112 1.71 9.07 -18.20
C LEU A 112 3.16 9.42 -17.87
N PHE A 113 3.90 8.42 -17.40
CA PHE A 113 5.35 8.39 -17.34
C PHE A 113 5.87 7.52 -18.47
N ILE A 114 6.64 8.12 -19.38
CA ILE A 114 7.25 7.44 -20.53
C ILE A 114 8.76 7.42 -20.31
N ILE A 115 9.32 6.24 -20.07
CA ILE A 115 10.74 6.07 -19.76
C ILE A 115 11.43 5.39 -20.95
N PHE A 116 12.40 6.08 -21.54
CA PHE A 116 13.30 5.50 -22.52
C PHE A 116 14.59 5.04 -21.83
N SER A 117 14.96 3.79 -22.06
CA SER A 117 16.24 3.25 -21.62
C SER A 117 17.33 3.47 -22.67
N GLU A 118 18.58 3.44 -22.24
CA GLU A 118 19.74 3.51 -23.14
C GLU A 118 19.79 2.40 -24.19
N ALA A 119 19.22 1.24 -23.90
CA ALA A 119 19.10 0.13 -24.84
C ALA A 119 17.99 0.35 -25.90
N GLY A 120 17.26 1.47 -25.85
CA GLY A 120 16.15 1.76 -26.76
C GLY A 120 14.81 1.14 -26.34
N LYS A 121 14.72 0.48 -25.18
CA LYS A 121 13.43 0.00 -24.65
C LYS A 121 12.61 1.16 -24.11
N VAL A 122 11.31 1.15 -24.40
CA VAL A 122 10.31 2.10 -23.91
C VAL A 122 9.48 1.46 -22.80
N TYR A 123 9.26 2.15 -21.70
CA TYR A 123 8.34 1.77 -20.63
C TYR A 123 7.29 2.85 -20.47
N VAL A 124 6.03 2.47 -20.35
CA VAL A 124 4.93 3.41 -20.19
C VAL A 124 4.06 2.95 -19.03
N GLU A 125 3.94 3.81 -18.02
CA GLU A 125 3.06 3.61 -16.87
C GLU A 125 2.24 4.88 -16.64
N SER A 126 0.99 4.73 -16.24
CA SER A 126 0.17 5.84 -15.78
C SER A 126 0.37 6.12 -14.30
N ARG A 127 0.04 7.36 -13.90
CA ARG A 127 0.09 7.78 -12.51
C ARG A 127 -0.90 6.96 -11.66
N PRO A 128 -0.44 6.35 -10.55
CA PRO A 128 -1.34 5.65 -9.64
C PRO A 128 -2.38 6.59 -9.02
N ILE A 129 -3.56 6.05 -8.76
CA ILE A 129 -4.65 6.74 -8.06
C ILE A 129 -4.68 6.23 -6.62
N TYR A 130 -4.89 7.14 -5.67
CA TYR A 130 -5.02 6.81 -4.25
C TYR A 130 -6.34 7.36 -3.73
N ILE A 131 -7.11 6.51 -3.05
CA ILE A 131 -8.40 6.87 -2.47
C ILE A 131 -8.38 6.48 -1.00
N GLU A 132 -8.69 7.43 -0.12
CA GLU A 132 -8.86 7.16 1.32
C GLU A 132 -10.32 6.81 1.63
N GLY A 133 -10.52 5.89 2.55
CA GLY A 133 -11.84 5.47 2.99
C GLY A 133 -11.81 4.70 4.31
N ASN A 134 -12.96 4.13 4.69
CA ASN A 134 -13.10 3.20 5.80
C ASN A 134 -13.88 1.99 5.34
N TYR A 135 -13.51 0.80 5.81
CA TYR A 135 -14.28 -0.40 5.57
C TYR A 135 -14.89 -0.94 6.86
N THR A 136 -16.12 -1.42 6.80
CA THR A 136 -16.69 -2.35 7.76
C THR A 136 -16.54 -3.77 7.23
N LYS A 137 -16.37 -4.74 8.12
CA LYS A 137 -16.26 -6.17 7.83
C LYS A 137 -17.38 -6.86 8.59
N LEU A 138 -18.40 -7.28 7.85
CA LEU A 138 -19.66 -7.77 8.39
C LEU A 138 -19.70 -9.31 8.51
N VAL A 139 -18.72 -10.00 7.92
CA VAL A 139 -18.58 -11.46 7.97
C VAL A 139 -17.27 -11.89 8.61
N LYS A 140 -17.30 -13.00 9.36
CA LYS A 140 -16.10 -13.68 9.88
C LYS A 140 -15.46 -14.55 8.79
N TYR A 141 -14.21 -14.94 9.00
CA TYR A 141 -13.45 -15.87 8.16
C TYR A 141 -13.17 -15.37 6.73
N ILE A 142 -12.99 -14.06 6.59
CA ILE A 142 -12.29 -13.44 5.46
C ILE A 142 -11.05 -12.70 5.97
N SER A 143 -9.96 -12.74 5.20
CA SER A 143 -8.71 -12.07 5.56
C SER A 143 -8.69 -10.62 5.07
N GLN A 144 -7.83 -9.77 5.67
CA GLN A 144 -7.68 -8.39 5.20
C GLN A 144 -7.00 -8.32 3.82
N ILE A 145 -5.92 -9.08 3.65
CA ILE A 145 -5.19 -9.25 2.38
C ILE A 145 -5.29 -10.69 1.91
N LYS A 146 -4.99 -10.95 0.64
CA LYS A 146 -5.00 -12.31 0.09
C LYS A 146 -4.06 -13.21 0.89
N TRP A 147 -4.61 -14.31 1.42
CA TRP A 147 -3.85 -15.25 2.25
C TRP A 147 -3.51 -16.52 1.47
N ILE A 148 -2.47 -16.40 0.65
CA ILE A 148 -1.87 -17.53 -0.06
C ILE A 148 -1.28 -18.52 0.95
N CYS A 149 -1.46 -19.80 0.69
CA CYS A 149 -0.87 -20.85 1.51
C CYS A 149 0.65 -20.79 1.38
N PRO A 150 1.41 -20.57 2.47
CA PRO A 150 2.86 -20.43 2.42
C PRO A 150 3.54 -21.74 2.06
N GLU A 151 2.94 -22.88 2.39
CA GLU A 151 3.49 -24.22 2.15
C GLU A 151 3.57 -24.55 0.65
N CYS A 152 2.49 -24.27 -0.09
CA CYS A 152 2.41 -24.60 -1.52
C CYS A 152 2.55 -23.39 -2.45
N ASN A 153 2.73 -22.19 -1.89
CA ASN A 153 2.83 -20.92 -2.62
C ASN A 153 1.72 -20.72 -3.68
N GLY A 154 0.50 -21.17 -3.37
CA GLY A 154 -0.66 -21.01 -4.25
C GLY A 154 -0.98 -22.19 -5.17
N SER A 155 -0.14 -23.24 -5.21
CA SER A 155 -0.38 -24.41 -6.07
C SER A 155 -1.45 -25.38 -5.54
N GLY A 156 -1.71 -25.35 -4.23
CA GLY A 156 -2.63 -26.28 -3.55
C GLY A 156 -1.87 -27.43 -2.88
N CYS A 157 -2.18 -27.67 -1.62
CA CYS A 157 -1.66 -28.81 -0.83
C CYS A 157 -2.67 -29.21 0.25
N PHE A 158 -2.38 -30.32 0.95
CA PHE A 158 -3.22 -30.84 2.02
C PHE A 158 -3.51 -29.80 3.12
N GLU A 159 -2.52 -29.01 3.53
CA GLU A 159 -2.64 -27.94 4.55
C GLU A 159 -3.70 -26.87 4.21
N CYS A 160 -4.00 -26.67 2.93
CA CYS A 160 -4.96 -25.66 2.48
C CYS A 160 -6.16 -26.26 1.75
N ASP A 161 -6.48 -27.53 2.02
CA ASP A 161 -7.54 -28.28 1.35
C ASP A 161 -7.44 -28.19 -0.19
N PHE A 162 -6.20 -28.20 -0.71
CA PHE A 162 -5.88 -28.06 -2.14
C PHE A 162 -6.34 -26.76 -2.81
N ARG A 163 -6.67 -25.72 -2.04
CA ARG A 163 -7.13 -24.42 -2.57
C ARG A 163 -6.01 -23.46 -2.98
N GLY A 164 -4.79 -23.70 -2.50
CA GLY A 164 -3.65 -22.78 -2.64
C GLY A 164 -3.74 -21.54 -1.73
N ARG A 165 -4.76 -21.46 -0.87
CA ARG A 165 -5.08 -20.30 -0.03
C ARG A 165 -5.90 -20.72 1.19
N HIS A 166 -5.81 -19.96 2.27
CA HIS A 166 -6.50 -20.31 3.54
C HIS A 166 -7.94 -19.78 3.63
N PHE A 167 -8.27 -18.68 2.95
CA PHE A 167 -9.61 -18.08 2.97
C PHE A 167 -10.09 -17.81 1.56
N ALA A 168 -11.39 -18.00 1.31
CA ALA A 168 -11.98 -17.89 -0.02
C ALA A 168 -11.79 -16.51 -0.66
N THR A 169 -11.85 -15.44 0.15
CA THR A 169 -11.67 -14.05 -0.29
C THR A 169 -10.98 -13.21 0.77
N SER A 170 -10.63 -11.98 0.41
CA SER A 170 -10.12 -10.96 1.31
C SER A 170 -10.69 -9.57 1.03
N ILE A 171 -10.59 -8.66 1.99
CA ILE A 171 -11.02 -7.26 1.83
C ILE A 171 -10.30 -6.62 0.62
N GLU A 172 -9.00 -6.86 0.48
CA GLU A 172 -8.23 -6.42 -0.68
C GLU A 172 -8.79 -6.94 -2.01
N GLU A 173 -9.23 -8.19 -2.09
CA GLU A 173 -9.79 -8.77 -3.33
C GLU A 173 -11.18 -8.19 -3.63
N LEU A 174 -11.99 -7.94 -2.59
CA LEU A 174 -13.30 -7.29 -2.71
C LEU A 174 -13.19 -5.85 -3.22
N LEU A 175 -12.08 -5.17 -2.94
CA LEU A 175 -11.74 -3.87 -3.56
C LEU A 175 -11.15 -4.04 -4.96
N GLU A 176 -10.21 -4.99 -5.12
CA GLU A 176 -9.39 -5.15 -6.31
C GLU A 176 -10.21 -5.50 -7.55
N ILE A 177 -11.12 -6.48 -7.45
CA ILE A 177 -11.87 -6.99 -8.60
C ILE A 177 -12.72 -5.91 -9.27
N PRO A 178 -13.60 -5.18 -8.56
CA PRO A 178 -14.41 -4.15 -9.18
C PRO A 178 -13.54 -2.97 -9.68
N LEU A 179 -12.51 -2.55 -8.92
CA LEU A 179 -11.61 -1.47 -9.34
C LEU A 179 -10.75 -1.82 -10.55
N LYS A 180 -10.28 -3.06 -10.68
CA LYS A 180 -9.57 -3.53 -11.88
C LYS A 180 -10.45 -3.47 -13.11
N THR A 181 -11.72 -3.83 -12.97
CA THR A 181 -12.67 -3.80 -14.09
C THR A 181 -12.95 -2.36 -14.51
N THR A 182 -13.16 -1.45 -13.55
CA THR A 182 -13.45 -0.03 -13.81
C THR A 182 -12.26 0.73 -14.39
N PHE A 183 -11.06 0.56 -13.81
CA PHE A 183 -9.87 1.33 -14.19
C PHE A 183 -8.96 0.63 -15.20
N LEU A 184 -9.23 -0.64 -15.51
CA LEU A 184 -8.38 -1.52 -16.33
C LEU A 184 -6.94 -1.60 -15.81
N CYS A 185 -6.77 -1.48 -14.49
CA CYS A 185 -5.47 -1.32 -13.86
C CYS A 185 -4.73 -2.66 -13.67
N ASP A 186 -3.41 -2.59 -13.45
CA ASP A 186 -2.60 -3.80 -13.33
C ASP A 186 -2.80 -4.46 -11.95
N LYS A 187 -2.85 -3.65 -10.90
CA LYS A 187 -2.93 -4.08 -9.49
C LYS A 187 -3.66 -3.06 -8.63
N VAL A 188 -4.28 -3.57 -7.58
CA VAL A 188 -4.85 -2.77 -6.49
C VAL A 188 -4.22 -3.23 -5.19
N TYR A 189 -3.83 -2.28 -4.33
CA TYR A 189 -3.27 -2.57 -3.02
C TYR A 189 -4.10 -1.93 -1.91
N LEU A 190 -4.33 -2.67 -0.84
CA LEU A 190 -4.95 -2.16 0.37
C LEU A 190 -3.90 -1.73 1.40
N HIS A 191 -3.86 -0.44 1.74
CA HIS A 191 -3.03 0.11 2.81
C HIS A 191 -3.91 0.47 4.01
N ALA A 192 -4.15 -0.49 4.90
CA ALA A 192 -5.01 -0.31 6.06
C ALA A 192 -4.26 0.25 7.29
N GLY A 193 -4.96 1.07 8.09
CA GLY A 193 -4.56 1.49 9.42
C GLY A 193 -4.73 0.36 10.44
N GLY A 194 -3.81 -0.60 10.42
CA GLY A 194 -3.82 -1.79 11.28
C GLY A 194 -4.48 -3.01 10.64
N ARG A 195 -4.59 -4.10 11.41
CA ARG A 195 -5.12 -5.40 10.95
C ARG A 195 -5.91 -6.08 12.05
N GLU A 196 -7.01 -6.70 11.68
CA GLU A 196 -7.81 -7.60 12.52
C GLU A 196 -7.57 -9.07 12.18
N ASP A 197 -7.87 -9.95 13.13
CA ASP A 197 -7.92 -11.38 12.89
C ASP A 197 -9.13 -11.75 12.01
N VAL A 198 -9.10 -12.94 11.40
CA VAL A 198 -10.14 -13.39 10.46
C VAL A 198 -11.50 -13.58 11.13
N ASP A 199 -11.52 -13.94 12.40
CA ASP A 199 -12.71 -14.14 13.25
C ASP A 199 -13.26 -12.83 13.86
N VAL A 200 -12.58 -11.71 13.63
CA VAL A 200 -12.97 -10.39 14.16
C VAL A 200 -13.75 -9.60 13.12
N LEU A 201 -14.90 -9.07 13.53
CA LEU A 201 -15.70 -8.13 12.73
C LEU A 201 -15.14 -6.71 12.87
N VAL A 202 -15.40 -5.87 11.87
CA VAL A 202 -15.09 -4.43 11.90
C VAL A 202 -16.40 -3.67 11.70
N LEU A 203 -16.83 -2.93 12.72
CA LEU A 203 -18.16 -2.33 12.80
C LEU A 203 -18.08 -0.80 12.85
N GLU A 204 -19.24 -0.15 12.99
CA GLU A 204 -19.41 1.29 13.20
C GLU A 204 -18.55 2.17 12.28
N LYS A 205 -17.52 2.85 12.84
CA LYS A 205 -16.65 3.79 12.10
C LYS A 205 -15.78 3.08 11.07
N GLY A 206 -15.65 1.77 11.17
CA GLY A 206 -14.84 0.96 10.29
C GLY A 206 -13.34 1.11 10.54
N ARG A 207 -12.54 0.43 9.71
CA ARG A 207 -11.09 0.58 9.68
C ARG A 207 -10.69 1.57 8.58
N PRO A 208 -9.87 2.60 8.90
CA PRO A 208 -9.36 3.52 7.90
C PRO A 208 -8.37 2.81 6.97
N PHE A 209 -8.45 3.11 5.67
CA PHE A 209 -7.56 2.58 4.65
C PHE A 209 -7.28 3.57 3.51
N VAL A 210 -6.20 3.33 2.78
CA VAL A 210 -5.95 3.91 1.46
C VAL A 210 -5.88 2.77 0.44
N VAL A 211 -6.67 2.85 -0.62
CA VAL A 211 -6.55 1.95 -1.78
C VAL A 211 -5.65 2.59 -2.83
N GLU A 212 -4.65 1.84 -3.30
CA GLU A 212 -3.74 2.25 -4.38
C GLU A 212 -4.10 1.49 -5.65
N ILE A 213 -4.55 2.21 -6.67
CA ILE A 213 -4.86 1.68 -8.00
C ILE A 213 -3.64 1.93 -8.89
N ARG A 214 -2.91 0.86 -9.22
CA ARG A 214 -1.63 0.96 -9.92
C ARG A 214 -1.79 0.83 -11.43
N ASN A 215 -1.19 1.77 -12.14
CA ASN A 215 -1.14 1.81 -13.60
C ASN A 215 -2.54 1.76 -14.28
N PRO A 216 -3.53 2.57 -13.84
CA PRO A 216 -4.87 2.61 -14.44
C PRO A 216 -4.83 3.04 -15.91
N LYS A 217 -5.61 2.40 -16.79
CA LYS A 217 -5.68 2.82 -18.21
C LYS A 217 -6.77 3.86 -18.43
N LYS A 218 -7.79 3.89 -17.58
CA LYS A 218 -8.85 4.89 -17.61
C LYS A 218 -8.45 6.13 -16.81
N LYS A 219 -8.83 7.31 -17.29
CA LYS A 219 -8.68 8.54 -16.53
C LYS A 219 -9.58 8.55 -15.31
N LEU A 220 -9.19 9.34 -14.32
CA LEU A 220 -10.04 9.64 -13.19
C LEU A 220 -11.19 10.56 -13.61
N SER A 221 -12.26 9.95 -14.10
CA SER A 221 -13.52 10.61 -14.48
C SER A 221 -14.71 10.17 -13.61
N PHE A 222 -14.51 9.11 -12.82
CA PHE A 222 -15.51 8.58 -11.90
C PHE A 222 -15.62 9.41 -10.63
N LYS A 223 -16.85 9.63 -10.18
CA LYS A 223 -17.11 10.22 -8.86
C LYS A 223 -16.84 9.20 -7.76
N LEU A 224 -16.53 9.67 -6.56
CA LEU A 224 -16.25 8.77 -5.43
C LEU A 224 -17.46 7.90 -5.08
N GLU A 225 -18.66 8.46 -5.20
CA GLU A 225 -19.91 7.77 -4.92
C GLU A 225 -20.14 6.59 -5.88
N GLU A 226 -19.76 6.74 -7.16
CA GLU A 226 -19.87 5.67 -8.16
C GLU A 226 -18.90 4.53 -7.85
N ILE A 227 -17.67 4.86 -7.44
CA ILE A 227 -16.66 3.88 -7.05
C ILE A 227 -17.09 3.15 -5.77
N GLU A 228 -17.62 3.89 -4.80
CA GLU A 228 -18.14 3.37 -3.54
C GLU A 228 -19.27 2.37 -3.79
N GLN A 229 -20.26 2.74 -4.59
CA GLN A 229 -21.41 1.89 -4.92
C GLN A 229 -20.95 0.61 -5.62
N LEU A 230 -20.08 0.72 -6.61
CA LEU A 230 -19.51 -0.40 -7.36
C LEU A 230 -18.80 -1.41 -6.45
N ILE A 231 -18.05 -0.93 -5.46
CA ILE A 231 -17.40 -1.80 -4.47
C ILE A 231 -18.43 -2.48 -3.58
N ASN A 232 -19.39 -1.73 -3.04
CA ASN A 232 -20.38 -2.25 -2.10
C ASN A 232 -21.32 -3.28 -2.76
N ASP A 233 -21.75 -3.03 -4.00
CA ASP A 233 -22.55 -3.97 -4.78
C ASP A 233 -21.80 -5.27 -5.06
N PHE A 234 -20.51 -5.17 -5.41
CA PHE A 234 -19.66 -6.33 -5.63
C PHE A 234 -19.45 -7.13 -4.34
N ALA A 235 -19.27 -6.44 -3.21
CA ALA A 235 -19.04 -7.06 -1.90
C ALA A 235 -20.23 -7.83 -1.35
N LYS A 236 -21.46 -7.57 -1.83
CA LYS A 236 -22.70 -8.28 -1.44
C LYS A 236 -22.86 -8.41 0.08
N GLY A 237 -22.58 -7.32 0.81
CA GLY A 237 -22.70 -7.26 2.27
C GLY A 237 -21.60 -7.98 3.06
N MET A 238 -20.54 -8.50 2.43
CA MET A 238 -19.37 -9.02 3.16
C MET A 238 -18.56 -7.91 3.84
N ILE A 239 -18.43 -6.78 3.13
CA ILE A 239 -17.87 -5.53 3.60
C ILE A 239 -18.76 -4.39 3.14
N GLU A 240 -18.71 -3.25 3.83
CA GLU A 240 -19.17 -1.97 3.30
C GLU A 240 -18.00 -1.00 3.33
N VAL A 241 -17.92 -0.16 2.32
CA VAL A 241 -16.88 0.85 2.15
C VAL A 241 -17.52 2.21 2.12
N LYS A 242 -16.90 3.14 2.84
CA LYS A 242 -17.15 4.57 2.75
C LYS A 242 -15.89 5.27 2.24
N LEU A 243 -15.94 5.81 1.04
CA LEU A 243 -14.84 6.58 0.45
C LEU A 243 -14.92 8.04 0.91
N LYS A 244 -13.76 8.65 1.17
CA LYS A 244 -13.64 10.02 1.67
C LYS A 244 -13.17 10.97 0.58
N GLU A 245 -11.98 10.71 0.04
CA GLU A 245 -11.34 11.63 -0.91
C GLU A 245 -10.23 10.94 -1.71
N PHE A 246 -9.83 11.58 -2.81
CA PHE A 246 -8.58 11.26 -3.51
C PHE A 246 -7.40 11.89 -2.77
N VAL A 247 -6.37 11.10 -2.50
CA VAL A 247 -5.25 11.51 -1.66
C VAL A 247 -3.91 11.46 -2.36
N ALA A 248 -2.90 12.11 -1.78
CA ALA A 248 -1.52 12.01 -2.24
C ALA A 248 -0.91 10.62 -1.92
N PRO A 249 0.12 10.19 -2.65
CA PRO A 249 0.80 8.90 -2.39
C PRO A 249 1.37 8.77 -0.98
N THR A 250 1.68 9.88 -0.29
CA THR A 250 2.22 9.88 1.08
C THR A 250 1.22 9.34 2.09
N ARG A 251 -0.08 9.48 1.81
CA ARG A 251 -1.15 9.15 2.73
C ARG A 251 -1.16 7.67 3.15
N LYS A 252 -0.74 6.77 2.27
CA LYS A 252 -0.63 5.33 2.56
C LYS A 252 0.35 4.97 3.68
N SER A 253 1.34 5.83 3.92
CA SER A 253 2.28 5.70 5.03
C SER A 253 1.77 6.41 6.27
N GLU A 254 1.18 7.60 6.11
CA GLU A 254 0.61 8.39 7.22
C GLU A 254 -0.48 7.63 7.97
N ILE A 255 -1.38 6.93 7.27
CA ILE A 255 -2.48 6.19 7.89
C ILE A 255 -1.99 5.08 8.84
N LYS A 256 -0.83 4.49 8.56
CA LYS A 256 -0.20 3.47 9.41
C LYS A 256 0.36 4.11 10.68
N LEU A 257 1.07 5.22 10.54
CA LEU A 257 1.64 5.98 11.66
C LEU A 257 0.55 6.50 12.61
N ILE A 258 -0.55 7.03 12.05
CA ILE A 258 -1.69 7.52 12.84
C ILE A 258 -2.33 6.35 13.59
N SER A 259 -2.54 5.20 12.92
CA SER A 259 -3.16 4.03 13.55
C SER A 259 -2.36 3.42 14.70
N GLU A 260 -1.04 3.57 14.71
CA GLU A 260 -0.18 3.10 15.79
C GLU A 260 -0.31 3.97 17.06
N LYS A 261 -0.50 5.27 16.88
CA LYS A 261 -0.63 6.24 17.98
C LYS A 261 -2.06 6.38 18.50
N SER A 262 -3.04 6.11 17.64
CA SER A 262 -4.45 6.29 17.98
C SER A 262 -4.96 5.26 18.98
N PHE A 263 -5.90 5.67 19.84
CA PHE A 263 -6.70 4.75 20.63
C PHE A 263 -7.72 4.01 19.77
N LYS A 264 -8.00 2.76 20.14
CA LYS A 264 -8.88 1.84 19.43
C LYS A 264 -9.94 1.32 20.37
N LYS A 265 -11.20 1.31 19.91
CA LYS A 265 -12.31 0.71 20.64
C LYS A 265 -12.57 -0.71 20.14
N TYR A 266 -12.69 -1.63 21.08
CA TYR A 266 -13.12 -3.00 20.85
C TYR A 266 -14.28 -3.34 21.76
N VAL A 267 -15.14 -4.23 21.29
CA VAL A 267 -16.21 -4.83 22.08
C VAL A 267 -16.22 -6.34 21.85
N GLY A 268 -16.74 -7.08 22.81
CA GLY A 268 -16.78 -8.52 22.67
C GLY A 268 -17.39 -9.23 23.86
N ILE A 269 -17.24 -10.56 23.85
CA ILE A 269 -17.72 -11.45 24.91
C ILE A 269 -16.52 -12.16 25.53
N VAL A 270 -16.46 -12.14 26.86
CA VAL A 270 -15.52 -12.92 27.64
C VAL A 270 -16.26 -14.05 28.35
N LYS A 271 -15.66 -15.24 28.32
CA LYS A 271 -16.11 -16.43 29.04
C LYS A 271 -15.18 -16.72 30.19
N PHE A 272 -15.74 -16.97 31.37
CA PHE A 272 -15.01 -17.30 32.59
C PHE A 272 -15.16 -18.78 32.95
N SER A 273 -14.11 -19.38 33.53
CA SER A 273 -14.14 -20.77 34.00
C SER A 273 -14.94 -20.95 35.29
N THR A 274 -15.01 -19.91 36.12
CA THR A 274 -15.78 -19.87 37.37
C THR A 274 -16.93 -18.88 37.25
N SER A 275 -17.91 -18.97 38.16
CA SER A 275 -18.98 -17.95 38.24
C SER A 275 -18.39 -16.62 38.68
N ILE A 276 -18.81 -15.53 38.05
CA ILE A 276 -18.39 -14.16 38.36
C ILE A 276 -19.61 -13.30 38.67
N SER A 277 -19.51 -12.54 39.75
CA SER A 277 -20.53 -11.60 40.21
C SER A 277 -20.40 -10.23 39.52
N SER A 278 -21.50 -9.47 39.48
CA SER A 278 -21.47 -8.10 38.94
C SER A 278 -20.51 -7.18 39.71
N THR A 279 -20.33 -7.39 41.01
CA THR A 279 -19.43 -6.59 41.85
C THR A 279 -17.96 -6.84 41.53
N GLU A 280 -17.59 -8.09 41.20
CA GLU A 280 -16.25 -8.42 40.70
C GLU A 280 -15.97 -7.75 39.34
N LEU A 281 -16.94 -7.77 38.42
CA LEU A 281 -16.81 -7.10 37.11
C LEU A 281 -16.71 -5.57 37.22
N LEU A 282 -17.40 -4.96 38.18
CA LEU A 282 -17.27 -3.53 38.46
C LEU A 282 -15.85 -3.19 38.94
N LYS A 283 -15.33 -3.93 39.93
CA LYS A 283 -13.95 -3.77 40.41
C LYS A 283 -12.91 -4.00 39.30
N LEU A 284 -13.16 -4.97 38.43
CA LEU A 284 -12.31 -5.25 37.27
C LEU A 284 -12.28 -4.06 36.30
N SER A 285 -13.45 -3.46 36.03
CA SER A 285 -13.57 -2.28 35.16
C SER A 285 -12.81 -1.10 35.75
N GLU A 286 -13.01 -0.82 37.04
CA GLU A 286 -12.29 0.22 37.78
C GLU A 286 -10.77 0.01 37.77
N PHE A 287 -10.32 -1.24 37.93
CA PHE A 287 -8.89 -1.58 37.95
C PHE A 287 -8.19 -1.28 36.61
N PHE A 288 -8.86 -1.58 35.49
CA PHE A 288 -8.27 -1.43 34.15
C PHE A 288 -8.49 -0.04 33.53
N ASN A 289 -9.36 0.79 34.09
CA ASN A 289 -9.50 2.17 33.65
C ASN A 289 -8.19 2.96 33.86
N ASN A 290 -7.71 3.57 32.78
CA ASN A 290 -6.44 4.29 32.72
C ASN A 290 -5.23 3.49 33.24
N LYS A 291 -5.18 2.19 32.93
CA LYS A 291 -4.18 1.25 33.44
C LYS A 291 -3.15 0.88 32.36
N PHE A 292 -1.88 0.94 32.72
CA PHE A 292 -0.83 0.34 31.90
C PHE A 292 -0.75 -1.18 32.12
N ILE A 293 -0.66 -1.91 31.02
CA ILE A 293 -0.34 -3.33 30.97
C ILE A 293 0.98 -3.54 30.22
N GLU A 294 1.64 -4.65 30.50
CA GLU A 294 2.84 -5.09 29.80
C GLU A 294 2.50 -6.33 28.98
N GLN A 295 2.69 -6.24 27.66
CA GLN A 295 2.42 -7.33 26.71
C GLN A 295 3.69 -7.73 26.00
N ARG A 296 4.15 -8.95 26.27
CA ARG A 296 5.15 -9.62 25.44
C ARG A 296 4.47 -10.12 24.17
N THR A 297 5.20 -10.15 23.05
CA THR A 297 4.63 -10.60 21.75
C THR A 297 3.90 -11.93 21.91
N PRO A 298 2.61 -12.04 21.55
CA PRO A 298 1.83 -13.24 21.83
C PRO A 298 2.38 -14.52 21.19
N LEU A 299 2.22 -15.66 21.86
CA LEU A 299 2.70 -16.96 21.39
C LEU A 299 2.24 -17.26 19.95
N ARG A 300 0.95 -17.04 19.67
CA ARG A 300 0.33 -17.31 18.36
C ARG A 300 0.89 -16.50 17.18
N VAL A 301 1.61 -15.40 17.45
CA VAL A 301 2.22 -14.55 16.40
C VAL A 301 3.75 -14.56 16.43
N LEU A 302 4.39 -15.28 17.35
CA LEU A 302 5.85 -15.30 17.52
C LEU A 302 6.60 -15.70 16.25
N GLN A 303 6.09 -16.66 15.49
CA GLN A 303 6.72 -17.09 14.23
C GLN A 303 6.86 -15.95 13.20
N ARG A 304 6.06 -14.88 13.34
CA ARG A 304 5.97 -13.77 12.38
C ARG A 304 6.45 -12.44 12.95
N ARG A 305 6.80 -12.38 14.25
CA ARG A 305 7.06 -11.14 14.96
C ARG A 305 8.21 -11.33 15.95
N SER A 306 9.08 -10.34 16.05
CA SER A 306 10.10 -10.29 17.09
C SER A 306 9.47 -10.35 18.47
N ASP A 307 10.06 -11.14 19.36
CA ASP A 307 9.63 -11.28 20.74
C ASP A 307 10.04 -10.04 21.56
N ILE A 308 9.09 -9.17 21.85
CA ILE A 308 9.33 -7.85 22.47
C ILE A 308 8.24 -7.60 23.52
N LEU A 309 8.64 -7.10 24.69
CA LEU A 309 7.76 -6.58 25.73
C LEU A 309 7.36 -5.14 25.41
N ARG A 310 6.06 -4.84 25.44
CA ARG A 310 5.51 -3.51 25.18
C ARG A 310 4.60 -3.08 26.33
N LYS A 311 4.82 -1.88 26.83
CA LYS A 311 3.86 -1.22 27.72
C LYS A 311 2.73 -0.64 26.88
N LYS A 312 1.48 -0.89 27.30
CA LYS A 312 0.27 -0.46 26.60
C LYS A 312 -0.74 0.13 27.57
N LEU A 313 -1.34 1.26 27.23
CA LEU A 313 -2.40 1.87 28.02
C LEU A 313 -3.77 1.30 27.64
N ILE A 314 -4.48 0.77 28.62
CA ILE A 314 -5.93 0.59 28.61
C ILE A 314 -6.52 1.90 29.13
N LYS A 315 -7.11 2.69 28.24
CA LYS A 315 -7.67 4.01 28.56
C LYS A 315 -8.98 3.85 29.32
N GLU A 316 -9.89 3.04 28.77
CA GLU A 316 -11.20 2.74 29.36
C GLU A 316 -11.49 1.26 29.18
N CYS A 317 -12.08 0.61 30.20
CA CYS A 317 -12.47 -0.79 30.15
C CYS A 317 -13.72 -0.99 31.01
N ASN A 318 -14.77 -1.53 30.40
CA ASN A 318 -16.04 -1.81 31.07
C ASN A 318 -16.46 -3.25 30.83
N PHE A 319 -16.93 -3.92 31.88
CA PHE A 319 -17.51 -5.25 31.82
C PHE A 319 -18.96 -5.22 32.28
N THR A 320 -19.84 -5.88 31.53
CA THR A 320 -21.27 -6.01 31.86
C THR A 320 -21.66 -7.47 31.87
N ARG A 321 -22.19 -7.93 33.00
CA ARG A 321 -22.61 -9.33 33.19
C ARG A 321 -23.72 -9.70 32.21
N ILE A 322 -23.61 -10.89 31.62
CA ILE A 322 -24.68 -11.50 30.80
C ILE A 322 -25.24 -12.72 31.54
N THR A 323 -24.35 -13.61 31.99
CA THR A 323 -24.67 -14.76 32.84
C THR A 323 -23.60 -14.92 33.90
N ASP A 324 -23.68 -15.98 34.71
CA ASP A 324 -22.65 -16.33 35.70
C ASP A 324 -21.27 -16.54 35.08
N HIS A 325 -21.20 -16.96 33.81
CA HIS A 325 -19.92 -17.30 33.14
C HIS A 325 -19.62 -16.44 31.91
N LEU A 326 -20.47 -15.45 31.59
CA LEU A 326 -20.30 -14.59 30.41
C LEU A 326 -20.47 -13.12 30.78
N ALA A 327 -19.58 -12.29 30.24
CA ALA A 327 -19.74 -10.84 30.28
C ALA A 327 -19.45 -10.23 28.90
N LYS A 328 -20.15 -9.14 28.59
CA LYS A 328 -19.76 -8.22 27.53
C LYS A 328 -18.60 -7.37 28.05
N PHE A 329 -17.60 -7.11 27.21
CA PHE A 329 -16.58 -6.11 27.49
C PHE A 329 -16.57 -5.02 26.43
N GLU A 330 -16.22 -3.81 26.84
CA GLU A 330 -15.88 -2.68 25.97
C GLU A 330 -14.53 -2.13 26.43
N VAL A 331 -13.57 -2.01 25.52
CA VAL A 331 -12.22 -1.56 25.85
C VAL A 331 -11.73 -0.53 24.84
N VAL A 332 -11.21 0.59 25.35
CA VAL A 332 -10.47 1.61 24.60
C VAL A 332 -9.02 1.52 25.00
N CYS A 333 -8.13 1.24 24.06
CA CYS A 333 -6.71 1.02 24.34
C CYS A 333 -5.81 1.59 23.25
N GLU A 334 -4.52 1.70 23.52
CA GLU A 334 -3.53 2.12 22.52
C GLU A 334 -3.49 1.19 21.30
N GLY A 335 -3.00 1.73 20.19
CA GLY A 335 -2.71 0.96 18.98
C GLY A 335 -1.74 -0.19 19.27
N GLY A 336 -2.08 -1.39 18.77
CA GLY A 336 -1.24 -2.58 18.86
C GLY A 336 -1.38 -3.37 20.17
N THR A 337 -2.33 -3.03 21.03
CA THR A 337 -2.73 -3.87 22.16
C THR A 337 -3.38 -5.17 21.66
N TYR A 338 -2.93 -6.29 22.19
CA TYR A 338 -3.42 -7.63 21.86
C TYR A 338 -4.57 -7.99 22.81
N ILE A 339 -5.82 -7.80 22.37
CA ILE A 339 -7.01 -7.90 23.24
C ILE A 339 -7.28 -9.33 23.74
N LYS A 340 -7.05 -10.34 22.89
CA LYS A 340 -7.23 -11.75 23.30
C LYS A 340 -6.29 -12.09 24.46
N GLU A 341 -5.06 -11.61 24.37
CA GLU A 341 -4.00 -11.80 25.37
C GLU A 341 -4.15 -10.91 26.61
N PHE A 342 -4.72 -9.71 26.46
CA PHE A 342 -5.19 -8.91 27.60
C PHE A 342 -6.23 -9.65 28.44
N ILE A 343 -7.11 -10.43 27.80
CA ILE A 343 -8.14 -11.21 28.49
C ILE A 343 -7.54 -12.49 29.11
N ASN A 344 -6.85 -13.32 28.33
CA ASN A 344 -6.43 -14.65 28.77
C ASN A 344 -5.06 -14.70 29.46
N GLY A 345 -4.25 -13.64 29.37
CA GLY A 345 -2.90 -13.56 29.97
C GLY A 345 -1.78 -14.20 29.16
N ASP A 346 -2.09 -15.01 28.13
CA ASP A 346 -1.12 -15.71 27.26
C ASP A 346 0.00 -16.41 28.05
N ASP A 347 -0.39 -17.22 29.04
CA ASP A 347 0.52 -17.94 29.96
C ASP A 347 1.53 -17.00 30.67
N GLY A 348 1.04 -15.86 31.15
CA GLY A 348 1.84 -14.87 31.89
C GLY A 348 2.64 -13.91 30.99
N ARG A 349 2.42 -13.93 29.68
CA ARG A 349 3.06 -13.00 28.73
C ARG A 349 2.36 -11.64 28.66
N THR A 350 1.16 -11.53 29.21
CA THR A 350 0.48 -10.25 29.45
C THR A 350 0.17 -10.09 30.93
N SER A 351 0.63 -8.98 31.54
CA SER A 351 0.34 -8.65 32.94
C SER A 351 0.19 -7.14 33.16
N PRO A 352 -0.78 -6.69 33.98
CA PRO A 352 -1.91 -7.48 34.47
C PRO A 352 -2.84 -7.91 33.32
N SER A 353 -3.44 -9.10 33.42
CA SER A 353 -4.50 -9.60 32.52
C SER A 353 -5.83 -9.77 33.25
N VAL A 354 -6.94 -9.89 32.52
CA VAL A 354 -8.26 -10.13 33.13
C VAL A 354 -8.25 -11.43 33.94
N SER A 355 -7.63 -12.49 33.40
CA SER A 355 -7.51 -13.77 34.09
C SER A 355 -6.73 -13.66 35.39
N GLU A 356 -5.61 -12.93 35.36
CA GLU A 356 -4.76 -12.69 36.54
C GLU A 356 -5.50 -11.91 37.63
N VAL A 357 -6.17 -10.82 37.27
CA VAL A 357 -6.84 -9.93 38.24
C VAL A 357 -8.03 -10.60 38.92
N LEU A 358 -8.79 -11.42 38.19
CA LEU A 358 -9.91 -12.17 38.75
C LEU A 358 -9.50 -13.50 39.42
N GLY A 359 -8.29 -13.99 39.20
CA GLY A 359 -7.87 -15.32 39.66
C GLY A 359 -8.65 -16.48 39.03
N THR A 360 -9.21 -16.27 37.83
CA THR A 360 -9.97 -17.29 37.07
C THR A 360 -9.51 -17.30 35.61
N GLN A 361 -9.61 -18.43 34.94
CA GLN A 361 -9.36 -18.44 33.49
C GLN A 361 -10.46 -17.66 32.76
N ALA A 362 -10.05 -16.67 31.96
CA ALA A 362 -10.91 -15.92 31.08
C ALA A 362 -10.50 -16.11 29.62
N MET A 363 -11.48 -16.30 28.73
CA MET A 363 -11.28 -16.48 27.30
C MET A 363 -12.08 -15.44 26.52
N CYS A 364 -11.46 -14.82 25.52
CA CYS A 364 -12.16 -13.99 24.56
C CYS A 364 -12.96 -14.89 23.60
N ALA A 365 -14.28 -14.99 23.82
CA ALA A 365 -15.18 -15.80 23.01
C ALA A 365 -15.55 -15.09 21.70
N GLU A 366 -15.75 -13.77 21.77
CA GLU A 366 -16.01 -12.93 20.61
C GLU A 366 -15.26 -11.62 20.72
N LEU A 367 -14.82 -11.09 19.58
CA LEU A 367 -14.14 -9.81 19.48
C LEU A 367 -14.57 -9.07 18.22
N GLN A 368 -14.86 -7.79 18.38
CA GLN A 368 -15.25 -6.88 17.33
C GLN A 368 -14.41 -5.60 17.46
N PHE A 369 -13.88 -5.12 16.35
CA PHE A 369 -13.23 -3.82 16.26
C PHE A 369 -14.28 -2.77 15.89
N VAL A 370 -14.43 -1.74 16.73
CA VAL A 370 -15.46 -0.71 16.57
C VAL A 370 -14.93 0.49 15.79
N GLY A 371 -13.67 0.85 16.01
CA GLY A 371 -13.07 1.96 15.30
C GLY A 371 -11.89 2.59 16.01
N VAL A 372 -11.37 3.61 15.35
CA VAL A 372 -10.35 4.50 15.91
C VAL A 372 -11.05 5.60 16.69
N CYS A 373 -10.64 5.80 17.94
CA CYS A 373 -11.11 6.90 18.76
C CYS A 373 -10.37 8.17 18.30
N GLU A 374 -11.13 9.21 17.96
CA GLU A 374 -10.58 10.55 17.74
C GLU A 374 -10.21 11.10 19.12
N GLU A 375 -8.97 11.59 19.27
CA GLU A 375 -8.62 12.40 20.43
C GLU A 375 -9.44 13.69 20.32
N LYS A 376 -10.33 13.92 21.29
CA LYS A 376 -11.01 15.21 21.45
C LYS A 376 -10.06 16.22 22.08
#